data_AF-A0AAU0YBE7-F1
#
_entry.id   AF-A0AAU0YBE7-F1
#
_cell.length_a   1.000
_cell.length_b   1.000
_cell.length_c   1.000
_cell.angle_alpha   90.00
_cell.angle_beta   90.00
_cell.angle_gamma   90.00
#
_symmetry.space_group_name_H-M   'P 1'
#
loop_
_entity.id
_entity.type
_entity.pdbx_description
1 polymer ?
#
loop_
_entity_poly.entity_id
_entity_poly.type
_entity_poly.pdbx_seq_one_letter_code
_entity_poly.pdbx_strand_id
1 'polypeptide(L)'
;MHADISRITFRPDRHYSAVIAQQGRVQLDADANEQAAIQLAQARTTAVDLIGQHGGPRGATGFALGFVSGGRELDDLSIGGGRYYVDGILVDATRPQAGVPVVDEGHATEDGDKDAPVDEQPAATWTYWDQPDGYRDAERPGDRLPGQFPYLAYLKVWERSVTAAEDPLLREVALGSAMPDTAARLKTVWQVLPLPGTQLDLVDGASKDEVRAAFAKWATAQAPTARMAARSERPEHADEDPCLVKPDARYRGQENQMYRVEIHEGGAAEDATFKWSRENGSVTFPVDGLDGTWVELASLGSDDKLDLNVGDWVELVDTAYTSRGEPLPLLRVEEVDLPGRRVRLSGEPDPSVGRRPELHPFLRRWDQRSASRHGAGPGRTKQSAGKLRGGALRIEEGGWLPLEDGVLVYFEPGRTYRAGDFWTVPARTATGNVEWPTDAARRPLLQSPMGIQVHHAPLAWVLGEGSVPDLRMTFGPLAAVIPAANEEELAAEAAAEAEAKAAEAAAATGPGVPPTAQDDEAQREN
;
A
#
# COMPACT_ATOMS: atom_id res chain seq x y z
N MET A 1 3.97 -5.09 -0.29
CA MET A 1 3.20 -5.96 0.62
C MET A 1 3.99 -7.23 0.85
N HIS A 2 4.39 -7.55 2.08
CA HIS A 2 5.18 -8.75 2.39
C HIS A 2 4.68 -9.52 3.62
N ALA A 3 3.38 -9.44 3.90
CA ALA A 3 2.76 -10.26 4.95
C ALA A 3 2.70 -11.73 4.52
N ASP A 4 2.75 -12.64 5.49
CA ASP A 4 2.45 -14.05 5.25
C ASP A 4 0.94 -14.22 5.01
N ILE A 5 0.57 -14.56 3.78
CA ILE A 5 -0.82 -14.68 3.33
C ILE A 5 -0.96 -15.88 2.42
N SER A 6 -2.13 -16.54 2.46
CA SER A 6 -2.34 -17.76 1.68
C SER A 6 -2.54 -17.48 0.19
N ARG A 7 -3.26 -16.39 -0.15
CA ARG A 7 -3.54 -15.91 -1.52
C ARG A 7 -4.26 -14.56 -1.50
N ILE A 8 -4.32 -13.90 -2.65
CA ILE A 8 -5.15 -12.72 -2.91
C ILE A 8 -6.27 -13.12 -3.87
N THR A 9 -7.53 -12.97 -3.44
CA THR A 9 -8.71 -13.44 -4.19
C THR A 9 -9.56 -12.31 -4.77
N PHE A 10 -9.37 -11.07 -4.32
CA PHE A 10 -10.12 -9.90 -4.80
C PHE A 10 -9.99 -9.74 -6.32
N ARG A 11 -11.14 -9.70 -7.01
CA ARG A 11 -11.26 -9.55 -8.46
C ARG A 11 -12.27 -8.46 -8.82
N PRO A 12 -11.81 -7.23 -9.14
CA PRO A 12 -12.72 -6.12 -9.40
C PRO A 12 -13.63 -6.36 -10.63
N ASP A 13 -13.21 -7.17 -11.60
CA ASP A 13 -13.99 -7.56 -12.78
C ASP A 13 -15.19 -8.47 -12.48
N ARG A 14 -15.23 -9.06 -11.28
CA ARG A 14 -16.32 -9.97 -10.86
C ARG A 14 -17.45 -9.26 -10.14
N HIS A 15 -17.27 -8.00 -9.78
CA HIS A 15 -18.29 -7.16 -9.16
C HIS A 15 -18.87 -7.74 -7.86
N TYR A 16 -18.08 -8.47 -7.08
CA TYR A 16 -18.49 -8.89 -5.75
C TYR A 16 -18.59 -7.69 -4.81
N SER A 17 -19.65 -7.63 -4.01
CA SER A 17 -19.91 -6.53 -3.07
C SER A 17 -19.61 -6.90 -1.61
N ALA A 18 -19.50 -8.18 -1.28
CA ALA A 18 -19.15 -8.68 0.04
C ALA A 18 -18.75 -10.17 -0.01
N VAL A 19 -18.05 -10.61 1.04
CA VAL A 19 -17.78 -12.01 1.39
C VAL A 19 -18.81 -12.47 2.42
N ILE A 20 -19.42 -13.63 2.20
CA ILE A 20 -20.44 -14.19 3.09
C ILE A 20 -19.88 -15.46 3.75
N ALA A 21 -19.62 -15.38 5.06
CA ALA A 21 -19.22 -16.54 5.85
C ALA A 21 -20.35 -17.58 5.91
N GLN A 22 -20.02 -18.84 5.65
CA GLN A 22 -20.97 -19.94 5.69
C GLN A 22 -20.90 -20.70 7.02
N GLN A 23 -22.05 -21.08 7.56
CA GLN A 23 -22.15 -21.81 8.82
C GLN A 23 -21.34 -23.11 8.79
N GLY A 24 -20.49 -23.30 9.80
CA GLY A 24 -19.70 -24.53 9.98
C GLY A 24 -18.50 -24.68 9.04
N ARG A 25 -18.13 -23.65 8.27
CA ARG A 25 -16.94 -23.67 7.39
C ARG A 25 -15.74 -23.01 8.08
N VAL A 26 -14.55 -23.54 7.78
CA VAL A 26 -13.26 -22.95 8.17
C VAL A 26 -13.11 -21.58 7.50
N GLN A 27 -12.64 -20.58 8.25
CA GLN A 27 -12.32 -19.26 7.73
C GLN A 27 -10.86 -19.19 7.31
N LEU A 28 -10.58 -18.52 6.19
CA LEU A 28 -9.23 -18.26 5.71
C LEU A 28 -8.90 -16.77 5.83
N ASP A 29 -7.62 -16.46 5.97
CA ASP A 29 -7.10 -15.08 5.89
C ASP A 29 -7.55 -14.39 4.60
N ALA A 30 -7.53 -15.13 3.49
CA ALA A 30 -7.92 -14.64 2.16
C ALA A 30 -9.36 -14.08 2.14
N ASP A 31 -10.29 -14.67 2.88
CA ASP A 31 -11.69 -14.25 2.91
C ASP A 31 -11.85 -12.88 3.61
N ALA A 32 -11.15 -12.68 4.73
CA ALA A 32 -11.12 -11.41 5.45
C ALA A 32 -10.38 -10.32 4.64
N ASN A 33 -9.26 -10.68 4.02
CA ASN A 33 -8.48 -9.80 3.17
C ASN A 33 -9.29 -9.35 1.93
N GLU A 34 -10.04 -10.26 1.31
CA GLU A 34 -10.93 -9.94 0.18
C GLU A 34 -12.07 -9.01 0.58
N GLN A 35 -12.70 -9.25 1.74
CA GLN A 35 -13.75 -8.35 2.26
C GLN A 35 -13.22 -6.92 2.46
N ALA A 36 -12.02 -6.77 3.04
CA ALA A 36 -11.39 -5.47 3.22
C ALA A 36 -11.06 -4.79 1.87
N ALA A 37 -10.52 -5.55 0.91
CA ALA A 37 -10.21 -5.05 -0.43
C ALA A 37 -11.47 -4.56 -1.18
N ILE A 38 -12.59 -5.29 -1.08
CA ILE A 38 -13.88 -4.89 -1.68
C ILE A 38 -14.36 -3.56 -1.10
N GLN A 39 -14.35 -3.43 0.23
CA GLN A 39 -14.79 -2.20 0.91
C GLN A 39 -13.90 -1.01 0.55
N LEU A 40 -12.59 -1.23 0.49
CA LEU A 40 -11.62 -0.20 0.14
C LEU A 40 -11.80 0.28 -1.31
N ALA A 41 -12.01 -0.65 -2.25
CA ALA A 41 -12.30 -0.32 -3.63
C ALA A 41 -13.58 0.53 -3.75
N GLN A 42 -14.67 0.11 -3.09
CA GLN A 42 -15.93 0.87 -3.10
C GLN A 42 -15.80 2.26 -2.49
N ALA A 43 -15.11 2.38 -1.34
CA ALA A 43 -14.89 3.66 -0.67
C ALA A 43 -14.06 4.62 -1.53
N ARG A 44 -13.00 4.12 -2.19
CA ARG A 44 -12.14 4.91 -3.09
C ARG A 44 -12.88 5.36 -4.33
N THR A 45 -13.60 4.44 -5.00
CA THR A 45 -14.40 4.80 -6.17
C THR A 45 -15.43 5.87 -5.83
N THR A 46 -16.13 5.72 -4.69
CA THR A 46 -17.08 6.73 -4.23
C THR A 46 -16.40 8.08 -3.96
N ALA A 47 -15.23 8.08 -3.34
CA ALA A 47 -14.47 9.30 -3.09
C ALA A 47 -14.04 9.98 -4.40
N VAL A 48 -13.56 9.22 -5.40
CA VAL A 48 -13.21 9.74 -6.73
C VAL A 48 -14.42 10.31 -7.45
N ASP A 49 -15.57 9.63 -7.42
CA ASP A 49 -16.79 10.07 -8.11
C ASP A 49 -17.34 11.38 -7.54
N LEU A 50 -17.16 11.62 -6.23
CA LEU A 50 -17.65 12.83 -5.55
C LEU A 50 -16.64 13.98 -5.51
N ILE A 51 -15.35 13.70 -5.34
CA ILE A 51 -14.29 14.71 -5.13
C ILE A 51 -13.55 15.00 -6.45
N GLY A 52 -13.51 14.05 -7.37
CA GLY A 52 -12.61 14.02 -8.51
C GLY A 52 -11.28 13.34 -8.17
N GLN A 53 -10.30 13.49 -9.08
CA GLN A 53 -9.00 12.82 -8.95
C GLN A 53 -8.24 13.23 -7.68
N HIS A 54 -8.35 14.50 -7.26
CA HIS A 54 -7.73 14.96 -6.03
C HIS A 54 -8.42 16.22 -5.49
N GLY A 55 -8.46 16.37 -4.17
CA GLY A 55 -9.01 17.56 -3.52
C GLY A 55 -9.07 17.48 -2.00
N GLY A 56 -9.11 18.64 -1.34
CA GLY A 56 -9.22 18.73 0.11
C GLY A 56 -10.55 19.34 0.58
N PRO A 57 -11.04 18.97 1.77
CA PRO A 57 -12.26 19.56 2.31
C PRO A 57 -12.03 21.05 2.61
N ARG A 58 -12.97 21.90 2.19
CA ARG A 58 -12.91 23.35 2.47
C ARG A 58 -12.84 23.59 3.98
N GLY A 59 -11.93 24.45 4.41
CA GLY A 59 -11.67 24.74 5.83
C GLY A 59 -10.72 23.76 6.54
N ALA A 60 -10.39 22.63 5.91
CA ALA A 60 -9.42 21.66 6.42
C ALA A 60 -8.53 21.09 5.30
N THR A 61 -8.28 21.89 4.25
CA THR A 61 -7.48 21.49 3.07
C THR A 61 -6.00 21.47 3.43
N GLY A 62 -5.42 20.28 3.52
CA GLY A 62 -4.01 20.07 3.83
C GLY A 62 -3.06 20.40 2.69
N PHE A 63 -1.76 20.26 2.96
CA PHE A 63 -0.65 20.41 2.01
C PHE A 63 -0.51 21.81 1.41
N ALA A 64 -0.90 22.85 2.16
CA ALA A 64 -0.60 24.22 1.74
C ALA A 64 0.92 24.40 1.74
N LEU A 65 1.49 24.79 0.62
CA LEU A 65 2.94 24.98 0.49
C LEU A 65 3.30 26.45 0.65
N GLY A 66 4.35 26.69 1.41
CA GLY A 66 4.98 28.00 1.57
C GLY A 66 6.49 27.83 1.45
N PHE A 67 7.17 28.80 0.85
CA PHE A 67 8.62 28.80 0.83
C PHE A 67 9.14 29.34 2.16
N VAL A 68 10.10 28.65 2.77
CA VAL A 68 10.67 29.07 4.06
C VAL A 68 11.99 29.79 3.77
N SER A 69 11.92 31.12 3.68
CA SER A 69 13.10 31.97 3.53
C SER A 69 13.69 32.31 4.90
N GLY A 70 14.97 32.00 5.13
CA GLY A 70 15.57 32.23 6.44
C GLY A 70 17.00 31.74 6.62
N GLY A 71 17.95 32.19 5.79
CA GLY A 71 19.40 32.05 6.06
C GLY A 71 19.93 30.63 6.28
N ARG A 72 19.14 29.61 5.96
CA ARG A 72 19.52 28.20 5.99
C ARG A 72 20.45 27.91 4.81
N GLU A 73 21.35 26.96 4.99
CA GLU A 73 22.27 26.52 3.92
C GLU A 73 21.53 25.83 2.76
N LEU A 74 20.29 25.37 3.00
CA LEU A 74 19.43 24.69 2.04
C LEU A 74 18.02 25.29 2.01
N ASP A 75 17.44 25.32 0.81
CA ASP A 75 16.04 25.71 0.58
C ASP A 75 15.08 24.75 1.28
N ASP A 76 13.90 25.26 1.66
CA ASP A 76 12.88 24.49 2.37
C ASP A 76 11.46 24.94 2.00
N LEU A 77 10.49 24.03 2.13
CA LEU A 77 9.07 24.29 1.95
C LEU A 77 8.30 23.90 3.21
N SER A 78 7.51 24.81 3.77
CA SER A 78 6.53 24.45 4.79
C SER A 78 5.36 23.70 4.14
N ILE A 79 4.88 22.65 4.81
CA ILE A 79 3.75 21.83 4.38
C ILE A 79 2.67 21.94 5.45
N GLY A 80 1.59 22.63 5.12
CA GLY A 80 0.45 22.88 6.02
C GLY A 80 -0.32 21.60 6.35
N GLY A 81 -0.76 21.50 7.61
CA GLY A 81 -1.60 20.39 8.08
C GLY A 81 -3.02 20.40 7.50
N GLY A 82 -3.74 19.30 7.69
CA GLY A 82 -5.09 19.08 7.16
C GLY A 82 -5.18 17.89 6.21
N ARG A 83 -6.36 17.69 5.62
CA ARG A 83 -6.70 16.50 4.84
C ARG A 83 -6.67 16.78 3.34
N TYR A 84 -6.34 15.76 2.56
CA TYR A 84 -6.39 15.79 1.10
C TYR A 84 -6.67 14.39 0.56
N TYR A 85 -7.40 14.29 -0.54
CA TYR A 85 -7.69 13.03 -1.22
C TYR A 85 -6.92 12.98 -2.54
N VAL A 86 -6.36 11.82 -2.87
CA VAL A 86 -5.72 11.54 -4.16
C VAL A 86 -6.17 10.17 -4.64
N ASP A 87 -6.84 10.10 -5.79
CA ASP A 87 -7.47 8.90 -6.36
C ASP A 87 -8.33 8.15 -5.32
N GLY A 88 -9.05 8.91 -4.48
CA GLY A 88 -9.90 8.38 -3.42
C GLY A 88 -9.18 7.94 -2.15
N ILE A 89 -7.85 8.00 -2.10
CA ILE A 89 -7.04 7.73 -0.91
C ILE A 89 -7.01 9.00 -0.04
N LEU A 90 -7.49 8.90 1.20
CA LEU A 90 -7.37 9.96 2.20
C LEU A 90 -5.92 10.05 2.71
N VAL A 91 -5.39 11.26 2.73
CA VAL A 91 -4.10 11.60 3.30
C VAL A 91 -4.29 12.72 4.32
N ASP A 92 -3.63 12.61 5.47
CA ASP A 92 -3.66 13.61 6.53
C ASP A 92 -2.24 14.13 6.81
N ALA A 93 -2.04 15.43 6.60
CA ALA A 93 -0.80 16.15 6.90
C ALA A 93 -0.80 16.79 8.29
N THR A 94 -1.85 16.58 9.10
CA THR A 94 -1.92 17.14 10.46
C THR A 94 -0.78 16.58 11.31
N ARG A 95 0.10 17.47 11.79
CA ARG A 95 1.22 17.10 12.67
C ARG A 95 0.66 16.73 14.04
N PRO A 96 0.94 15.52 14.56
CA PRO A 96 0.51 15.14 15.90
C PRO A 96 1.08 16.09 16.94
N GLN A 97 0.23 16.53 17.88
CA GLN A 97 0.70 17.28 19.05
C GLN A 97 1.34 16.31 20.05
N ALA A 98 2.42 16.73 20.69
CA ALA A 98 3.01 15.98 21.80
C ALA A 98 1.97 15.86 22.92
N GLY A 99 1.86 14.67 23.52
CA GLY A 99 1.05 14.48 24.71
C GLY A 99 1.63 15.28 25.88
N VAL A 100 0.76 15.73 26.79
CA VAL A 100 1.18 16.37 28.03
C VAL A 100 1.49 15.26 29.05
N PRO A 101 2.74 15.10 29.52
CA PRO A 101 3.06 14.09 30.51
C PRO A 101 2.38 14.43 31.85
N VAL A 102 1.98 13.39 32.60
CA VAL A 102 1.52 13.58 33.99
C VAL A 102 2.73 13.94 34.83
N VAL A 103 2.68 15.08 35.51
CA VAL A 103 3.70 15.48 36.49
C VAL A 103 3.48 14.64 37.75
N ASP A 104 4.43 13.77 38.06
CA ASP A 104 4.36 12.92 39.27
C ASP A 104 4.91 13.71 40.48
N GLU A 105 4.24 13.65 41.63
CA GLU A 105 4.57 14.44 42.84
C GLU A 105 5.94 14.08 43.48
N GLY A 106 6.71 13.18 42.87
CA GLY A 106 8.06 12.76 43.28
C GLY A 106 9.18 13.08 42.28
N HIS A 107 8.91 13.84 41.21
CA HIS A 107 9.93 14.29 40.23
C HIS A 107 10.21 15.80 40.35
N ALA A 108 10.13 16.35 41.56
CA ALA A 108 10.86 17.58 41.87
C ALA A 108 12.35 17.22 41.95
N THR A 109 13.06 17.35 40.83
CA THR A 109 14.52 17.40 40.88
C THR A 109 14.90 18.59 41.77
N GLU A 110 15.52 18.31 42.92
CA GLU A 110 16.01 19.33 43.86
C GLU A 110 17.18 20.17 43.31
N ASP A 111 17.62 19.90 42.09
CA ASP A 111 18.54 20.76 41.37
C ASP A 111 17.87 21.26 40.10
N GLY A 112 17.76 22.59 39.99
CA GLY A 112 17.25 23.26 38.80
C GLY A 112 18.05 22.81 37.57
N ASP A 113 17.46 21.89 36.82
CA ASP A 113 18.03 21.39 35.59
C ASP A 113 18.00 22.52 34.56
N LYS A 114 19.14 23.19 34.42
CA LYS A 114 19.34 24.24 33.40
C LYS A 114 19.37 23.66 31.98
N ASP A 115 19.29 22.33 31.86
CA ASP A 115 19.22 21.59 30.59
C ASP A 115 17.84 20.94 30.36
N ALA A 116 16.81 21.28 31.14
CA ALA A 116 15.44 20.93 30.78
C ALA A 116 15.15 21.52 29.38
N PRO A 117 14.80 20.68 28.39
CA PRO A 117 14.60 21.16 27.02
C PRO A 117 13.55 22.27 27.08
N VAL A 118 13.92 23.43 26.55
CA VAL A 118 12.99 24.55 26.35
C VAL A 118 11.73 23.95 25.71
N ASP A 119 10.56 24.27 26.26
CA ASP A 119 9.24 23.94 25.71
C ASP A 119 9.11 24.54 24.29
N GLU A 120 9.82 24.00 23.32
CA GLU A 120 9.58 24.27 21.91
C GLU A 120 8.29 23.55 21.57
N GLN A 121 7.18 24.30 21.55
CA GLN A 121 5.94 23.77 20.97
C GLN A 121 6.27 23.21 19.59
N PRO A 122 5.95 21.94 19.31
CA PRO A 122 6.24 21.34 18.01
C PRO A 122 5.60 22.20 16.92
N ALA A 123 6.36 22.47 15.87
CA ALA A 123 5.90 23.30 14.76
C ALA A 123 4.54 22.81 14.25
N ALA A 124 3.61 23.72 13.96
CA ALA A 124 2.26 23.36 13.50
C ALA A 124 2.24 22.74 12.09
N THR A 125 3.35 22.83 11.36
CA THR A 125 3.51 22.37 9.98
C THR A 125 4.67 21.41 9.86
N TRP A 126 4.65 20.56 8.84
CA TRP A 126 5.84 19.86 8.38
C TRP A 126 6.68 20.78 7.50
N THR A 127 7.90 20.35 7.19
CA THR A 127 8.79 20.94 6.20
C THR A 127 9.15 19.90 5.14
N TYR A 128 9.79 20.33 4.06
CA TYR A 128 10.25 19.41 3.02
C TYR A 128 11.25 18.39 3.57
N TRP A 129 12.05 18.79 4.56
CA TRP A 129 13.07 17.95 5.18
C TRP A 129 12.52 17.03 6.28
N ASP A 130 11.55 17.49 7.08
CA ASP A 130 11.03 16.73 8.24
C ASP A 130 9.69 16.02 8.00
N GLN A 131 9.16 16.07 6.78
CA GLN A 131 7.93 15.37 6.40
C GLN A 131 7.99 13.86 6.74
N PRO A 132 6.89 13.28 7.24
CA PRO A 132 6.83 11.86 7.60
C PRO A 132 7.10 10.99 6.37
N ASP A 133 7.82 9.89 6.60
CA ASP A 133 8.23 8.95 5.55
C ASP A 133 9.01 9.59 4.38
N GLY A 134 9.52 10.82 4.51
CA GLY A 134 10.31 11.51 3.48
C GLY A 134 11.77 11.07 3.42
N TYR A 135 12.39 10.88 4.59
CA TYR A 135 13.78 10.41 4.78
C TYR A 135 14.78 11.02 3.79
N ARG A 136 14.73 12.35 3.66
CA ARG A 136 15.60 13.14 2.78
C ARG A 136 16.97 13.33 3.44
N ASP A 137 18.02 13.25 2.63
CA ASP A 137 19.39 13.47 3.06
C ASP A 137 19.93 14.77 2.43
N ALA A 138 20.28 15.73 3.30
CA ALA A 138 20.85 17.01 2.92
C ALA A 138 22.15 16.85 2.11
N GLU A 139 22.92 15.79 2.34
CA GLU A 139 24.18 15.51 1.65
C GLU A 139 23.98 14.88 0.27
N ARG A 140 22.76 14.40 -0.04
CA ARG A 140 22.42 13.84 -1.35
C ARG A 140 21.86 14.94 -2.26
N PRO A 141 22.56 15.34 -3.34
CA PRO A 141 22.07 16.41 -4.22
C PRO A 141 20.70 16.13 -4.84
N GLY A 142 20.35 14.87 -5.08
CA GLY A 142 19.05 14.47 -5.63
C GLY A 142 17.87 14.63 -4.66
N ASP A 143 18.13 14.80 -3.36
CA ASP A 143 17.09 15.08 -2.37
C ASP A 143 16.87 16.57 -2.16
N ARG A 144 17.75 17.46 -2.63
CA ARG A 144 17.61 18.91 -2.47
C ARG A 144 16.50 19.45 -3.37
N LEU A 145 15.85 20.53 -2.93
CA LEU A 145 14.95 21.30 -3.80
C LEU A 145 15.75 21.87 -5.00
N PRO A 146 15.12 22.03 -6.18
CA PRO A 146 15.80 22.57 -7.35
C PRO A 146 16.26 24.01 -7.09
N GLY A 147 17.54 24.29 -7.28
CA GLY A 147 18.07 25.66 -7.22
C GLY A 147 17.69 26.54 -8.41
N GLN A 148 16.94 25.99 -9.38
CA GLN A 148 16.40 26.73 -10.53
C GLN A 148 14.88 26.71 -10.47
N PHE A 149 14.28 27.89 -10.64
CA PHE A 149 12.86 28.06 -10.85
C PHE A 149 12.53 28.05 -12.36
N PRO A 150 11.30 27.68 -12.75
CA PRO A 150 10.23 27.17 -11.89
C PRO A 150 10.27 25.65 -11.68
N TYR A 151 9.67 25.17 -10.60
CA TYR A 151 9.40 23.75 -10.39
C TYR A 151 8.02 23.53 -9.78
N LEU A 152 7.43 22.36 -10.05
CA LEU A 152 6.18 21.91 -9.45
C LEU A 152 6.49 21.15 -8.17
N ALA A 153 5.89 21.54 -7.06
CA ALA A 153 5.79 20.68 -5.90
C ALA A 153 4.51 19.83 -6.03
N TYR A 154 4.66 18.51 -5.96
CA TYR A 154 3.57 17.56 -6.10
C TYR A 154 3.54 16.58 -4.93
N LEU A 155 2.36 16.03 -4.67
CA LEU A 155 2.12 14.99 -3.69
C LEU A 155 2.24 13.63 -4.36
N LYS A 156 3.11 12.77 -3.84
CA LYS A 156 3.22 11.34 -4.16
C LYS A 156 2.57 10.55 -3.03
N VAL A 157 1.57 9.73 -3.34
CA VAL A 157 0.79 8.95 -2.36
C VAL A 157 0.83 7.48 -2.75
N TRP A 158 1.05 6.60 -1.78
CA TRP A 158 0.95 5.16 -2.01
C TRP A 158 0.62 4.43 -0.71
N GLU A 159 0.43 3.12 -0.81
CA GLU A 159 0.25 2.25 0.34
C GLU A 159 1.36 1.23 0.42
N ARG A 160 1.82 0.96 1.64
CA ARG A 160 2.77 -0.12 1.91
C ARG A 160 2.26 -1.01 3.05
N SER A 161 2.71 -2.26 3.05
CA SER A 161 2.50 -3.14 4.20
C SER A 161 3.46 -2.75 5.32
N VAL A 162 3.00 -2.87 6.56
CA VAL A 162 3.80 -2.76 7.78
C VAL A 162 3.57 -4.03 8.59
N THR A 163 4.64 -4.72 8.94
CA THR A 163 4.62 -5.92 9.80
C THR A 163 5.16 -5.57 11.19
N ALA A 164 5.11 -6.52 12.12
CA ALA A 164 5.70 -6.31 13.45
C ALA A 164 7.23 -6.13 13.45
N ALA A 165 7.91 -6.47 12.35
CA ALA A 165 9.34 -6.19 12.18
C ALA A 165 9.62 -4.69 12.05
N GLU A 166 8.70 -3.95 11.42
CA GLU A 166 8.79 -2.50 11.22
C GLU A 166 8.11 -1.70 12.33
N ASP A 167 7.01 -2.22 12.89
CA ASP A 167 6.29 -1.59 13.99
C ASP A 167 6.03 -2.65 15.09
N PRO A 168 6.93 -2.76 16.08
CA PRO A 168 6.82 -3.75 17.15
C PRO A 168 5.53 -3.63 17.98
N LEU A 169 4.84 -2.48 17.96
CA LEU A 169 3.58 -2.28 18.68
C LEU A 169 2.40 -3.01 18.03
N LEU A 170 2.54 -3.46 16.78
CA LEU A 170 1.52 -4.28 16.12
C LEU A 170 1.39 -5.68 16.72
N ARG A 171 2.41 -6.15 17.44
CA ARG A 171 2.42 -7.48 18.07
C ARG A 171 1.66 -7.47 19.39
N GLU A 172 0.77 -8.45 19.58
CA GLU A 172 0.14 -8.69 20.88
C GLU A 172 1.17 -9.29 21.84
N VAL A 173 1.59 -8.48 22.82
CA VAL A 173 2.61 -8.84 23.80
C VAL A 173 2.15 -10.05 24.65
N ALA A 174 0.85 -10.19 24.90
CA ALA A 174 0.29 -11.30 25.67
C ALA A 174 0.48 -12.69 25.01
N LEU A 175 0.72 -12.75 23.70
CA LEU A 175 0.99 -14.02 23.00
C LEU A 175 2.45 -14.50 23.15
N GLY A 176 3.29 -13.72 23.84
CA GLY A 176 4.69 -14.05 24.07
C GLY A 176 5.59 -13.72 22.86
N SER A 177 6.90 -13.79 23.07
CA SER A 177 7.92 -13.48 22.06
C SER A 177 8.14 -14.58 21.02
N ALA A 178 7.60 -15.78 21.24
CA ALA A 178 7.77 -16.92 20.35
C ALA A 178 6.67 -17.03 19.27
N MET A 179 5.57 -16.28 19.40
CA MET A 179 4.49 -16.31 18.42
C MET A 179 4.78 -15.32 17.28
N PRO A 180 4.58 -15.72 16.01
CA PRO A 180 4.68 -14.81 14.87
C PRO A 180 3.60 -13.72 14.97
N ASP A 181 3.75 -12.66 14.16
CA ASP A 181 2.74 -11.63 14.07
C ASP A 181 1.41 -12.19 13.54
N THR A 182 0.30 -11.69 14.07
CA THR A 182 -1.02 -12.21 13.71
C THR A 182 -1.64 -11.48 12.52
N ALA A 183 -1.23 -10.25 12.25
CA ALA A 183 -1.73 -9.43 11.17
C ALA A 183 -0.80 -8.26 10.86
N ALA A 184 -0.61 -7.98 9.57
CA ALA A 184 0.04 -6.76 9.09
C ALA A 184 -0.93 -5.57 9.02
N ARG A 185 -0.41 -4.38 8.68
CA ARG A 185 -1.20 -3.19 8.34
C ARG A 185 -0.90 -2.71 6.94
N LEU A 186 -1.87 -2.06 6.31
CA LEU A 186 -1.61 -1.17 5.18
C LEU A 186 -1.50 0.25 5.71
N LYS A 187 -0.34 0.88 5.50
CA LYS A 187 -0.07 2.27 5.84
C LYS A 187 -0.14 3.12 4.58
N THR A 188 -0.99 4.14 4.59
CA THR A 188 -0.96 5.22 3.59
C THR A 188 0.25 6.10 3.85
N VAL A 189 1.06 6.29 2.82
CA VAL A 189 2.28 7.07 2.85
C VAL A 189 2.17 8.20 1.85
N TRP A 190 2.75 9.35 2.20
CA TRP A 190 2.79 10.50 1.33
C TRP A 190 4.15 11.18 1.38
N GLN A 191 4.53 11.80 0.26
CA GLN A 191 5.72 12.65 0.15
C GLN A 191 5.41 13.85 -0.74
N VAL A 192 5.86 15.03 -0.35
CA VAL A 192 5.95 16.22 -1.19
C VAL A 192 7.31 16.21 -1.89
N LEU A 193 7.28 16.21 -3.22
CA LEU A 193 8.46 16.11 -4.07
C LEU A 193 8.52 17.25 -5.09
N PRO A 194 9.71 17.75 -5.44
CA PRO A 194 9.87 18.71 -6.51
C PRO A 194 9.93 18.01 -7.88
N LEU A 195 9.43 18.68 -8.91
CA LEU A 195 9.52 18.29 -10.31
C LEU A 195 9.91 19.53 -11.13
N PRO A 196 11.14 19.60 -11.67
CA PRO A 196 11.58 20.75 -12.46
C PRO A 196 10.65 21.05 -13.63
N GLY A 197 10.39 22.33 -13.90
CA GLY A 197 9.50 22.74 -15.00
C GLY A 197 9.94 22.25 -16.38
N THR A 198 11.25 22.08 -16.56
CA THR A 198 11.84 21.50 -17.78
C THR A 198 11.42 20.05 -18.03
N GLN A 199 11.08 19.27 -16.99
CA GLN A 199 10.56 17.91 -17.15
C GLN A 199 9.07 17.87 -17.54
N LEU A 200 8.39 19.01 -17.44
CA LEU A 200 6.98 19.17 -17.83
C LEU A 200 6.83 19.85 -19.20
N ASP A 201 7.94 20.13 -19.90
CA ASP A 201 7.97 20.91 -21.14
C ASP A 201 7.24 22.26 -21.02
N LEU A 202 7.26 22.87 -19.83
CA LEU A 202 6.58 24.14 -19.55
C LEU A 202 7.53 25.33 -19.78
N VAL A 203 6.98 26.41 -20.33
CA VAL A 203 7.65 27.70 -20.50
C VAL A 203 7.29 28.66 -19.37
N ASP A 204 8.09 29.72 -19.21
CA ASP A 204 7.80 30.80 -18.28
C ASP A 204 6.41 31.42 -18.55
N GLY A 205 5.65 31.67 -17.48
CA GLY A 205 4.33 32.27 -17.56
C GLY A 205 3.16 31.31 -17.82
N ALA A 206 3.39 29.98 -17.77
CA ALA A 206 2.32 28.98 -17.87
C ALA A 206 1.19 29.24 -16.86
N SER A 207 -0.05 29.16 -17.34
CA SER A 207 -1.26 29.24 -16.52
C SER A 207 -1.40 28.00 -15.63
N LYS A 208 -2.19 28.12 -14.54
CA LYS A 208 -2.45 27.00 -13.63
C LYS A 208 -3.04 25.78 -14.35
N ASP A 209 -3.85 25.99 -15.37
CA ASP A 209 -4.50 24.91 -16.11
C ASP A 209 -3.54 24.21 -17.08
N GLU A 210 -2.64 24.96 -17.71
CA GLU A 210 -1.54 24.36 -18.50
C GLU A 210 -0.61 23.52 -17.63
N VAL A 211 -0.26 24.01 -16.43
CA VAL A 211 0.57 23.26 -15.46
C VAL A 211 -0.14 21.97 -15.04
N ARG A 212 -1.44 22.02 -14.71
CA ARG A 212 -2.23 20.83 -14.35
C ARG A 212 -2.31 19.84 -15.51
N ALA A 213 -2.51 20.30 -16.74
CA ALA A 213 -2.59 19.44 -17.91
C ALA A 213 -1.24 18.75 -18.21
N ALA A 214 -0.13 19.49 -18.14
CA ALA A 214 1.21 18.93 -18.29
C ALA A 214 1.51 17.90 -17.20
N PHE A 215 1.16 18.21 -15.94
CA PHE A 215 1.31 17.28 -14.83
C PHE A 215 0.48 16.01 -15.00
N ALA A 216 -0.78 16.10 -15.44
CA ALA A 216 -1.64 14.94 -15.67
C ALA A 216 -1.05 14.00 -16.74
N LYS A 217 -0.47 14.57 -17.82
CA LYS A 217 0.25 13.81 -18.85
C LYS A 217 1.49 13.11 -18.26
N TRP A 218 2.28 13.83 -17.47
CA TRP A 218 3.45 13.27 -16.79
C TRP A 218 3.06 12.13 -15.83
N ALA A 219 2.04 12.34 -14.99
CA ALA A 219 1.56 11.36 -14.01
C ALA A 219 1.03 10.09 -14.68
N THR A 220 0.32 10.22 -15.80
CA THR A 220 -0.14 9.07 -16.60
C THR A 220 1.03 8.27 -17.16
N ALA A 221 2.11 8.93 -17.59
CA ALA A 221 3.34 8.26 -18.04
C ALA A 221 4.06 7.52 -16.89
N GLN A 222 3.76 7.86 -15.64
CA GLN A 222 4.23 7.12 -14.45
C GLN A 222 3.39 5.86 -14.15
N ALA A 223 2.49 5.39 -15.02
CA ALA A 223 1.83 4.09 -14.80
C ALA A 223 2.78 2.91 -15.08
N PRO A 224 2.71 1.79 -14.33
CA PRO A 224 3.56 0.63 -14.57
C PRO A 224 3.17 -0.07 -15.88
N THR A 225 4.17 -0.33 -16.73
CA THR A 225 3.97 -0.99 -18.03
C THR A 225 4.28 -2.48 -17.98
N ALA A 226 5.01 -2.94 -16.96
CA ALA A 226 5.37 -4.34 -16.79
C ALA A 226 4.14 -5.26 -16.82
N ARG A 227 4.34 -6.43 -17.41
CA ARG A 227 3.36 -7.52 -17.45
C ARG A 227 4.07 -8.84 -17.28
N MET A 228 3.52 -9.72 -16.45
CA MET A 228 4.03 -11.05 -16.22
C MET A 228 2.92 -12.08 -16.40
N ALA A 229 3.26 -13.30 -16.80
CA ALA A 229 2.41 -14.47 -16.68
C ALA A 229 3.13 -15.56 -15.88
N ALA A 230 2.38 -16.41 -15.19
CA ALA A 230 2.92 -17.58 -14.50
C ALA A 230 2.22 -18.85 -14.94
N ARG A 231 2.95 -19.97 -14.89
CA ARG A 231 2.39 -21.31 -15.11
C ARG A 231 3.14 -22.35 -14.30
N SER A 232 2.60 -23.56 -14.28
CA SER A 232 3.37 -24.73 -13.92
C SER A 232 3.49 -25.72 -15.08
N GLU A 233 4.61 -26.41 -15.15
CA GLU A 233 4.92 -27.42 -16.16
C GLU A 233 5.57 -28.64 -15.51
N ARG A 234 5.17 -29.84 -15.97
CA ARG A 234 5.78 -31.08 -15.50
C ARG A 234 7.25 -31.11 -15.92
N PRO A 235 8.21 -31.26 -14.99
CA PRO A 235 9.62 -31.38 -15.35
C PRO A 235 9.88 -32.61 -16.23
N GLU A 236 10.82 -32.52 -17.18
CA GLU A 236 11.14 -33.60 -18.14
C GLU A 236 11.58 -34.93 -17.48
N HIS A 237 12.02 -34.90 -16.21
CA HIS A 237 12.47 -36.07 -15.43
C HIS A 237 11.56 -36.41 -14.24
N ALA A 238 10.27 -36.07 -14.33
CA ALA A 238 9.26 -36.35 -13.30
C ALA A 238 9.13 -37.84 -12.88
N ASP A 239 9.67 -38.76 -13.67
CA ASP A 239 9.62 -40.21 -13.46
C ASP A 239 10.75 -40.73 -12.56
N GLU A 240 11.75 -39.91 -12.24
CA GLU A 240 12.89 -40.28 -11.39
C GLU A 240 12.60 -40.12 -9.88
N ASP A 241 11.49 -39.46 -9.53
CA ASP A 241 11.04 -39.26 -8.13
C ASP A 241 9.52 -39.48 -7.95
N PRO A 242 9.02 -40.73 -8.15
CA PRO A 242 7.58 -41.02 -8.23
C PRO A 242 6.84 -41.04 -6.88
N CYS A 243 7.53 -40.88 -5.74
CA CYS A 243 6.98 -41.27 -4.44
C CYS A 243 6.36 -40.14 -3.60
N LEU A 244 6.40 -38.88 -4.04
CA LEU A 244 5.97 -37.74 -3.21
C LEU A 244 4.80 -36.91 -3.78
N VAL A 245 4.53 -36.98 -5.09
CA VAL A 245 3.48 -36.19 -5.76
C VAL A 245 2.83 -37.02 -6.88
N LYS A 246 1.53 -36.80 -7.17
CA LYS A 246 0.84 -37.48 -8.27
C LYS A 246 1.65 -37.36 -9.58
N PRO A 247 1.75 -38.43 -10.41
CA PRO A 247 2.57 -38.42 -11.63
C PRO A 247 2.25 -37.29 -12.62
N ASP A 248 0.99 -36.85 -12.68
CA ASP A 248 0.53 -35.80 -13.59
C ASP A 248 0.64 -34.37 -13.02
N ALA A 249 1.14 -34.22 -11.79
CA ALA A 249 1.31 -32.92 -11.17
C ALA A 249 2.38 -32.10 -11.88
N ARG A 250 2.04 -30.84 -12.17
CA ARG A 250 2.92 -29.87 -12.83
C ARG A 250 3.74 -29.09 -11.80
N TYR A 251 3.10 -28.68 -10.70
CA TYR A 251 3.78 -28.25 -9.49
C TYR A 251 4.14 -29.46 -8.62
N ARG A 252 5.40 -29.55 -8.19
CA ARG A 252 5.91 -30.70 -7.40
C ARG A 252 6.40 -30.34 -5.99
N GLY A 253 6.17 -29.11 -5.54
CA GLY A 253 6.49 -28.74 -4.16
C GLY A 253 5.64 -29.52 -3.16
N GLN A 254 6.26 -29.86 -2.03
CA GLN A 254 5.64 -30.67 -0.98
C GLN A 254 4.57 -29.90 -0.18
N GLU A 255 4.57 -28.58 -0.30
CA GLU A 255 3.72 -27.68 0.48
C GLU A 255 3.00 -26.68 -0.43
N ASN A 256 1.94 -26.07 0.11
CA ASN A 256 1.34 -24.93 -0.55
C ASN A 256 2.27 -23.72 -0.38
N GLN A 257 2.53 -23.00 -1.46
CA GLN A 257 3.41 -21.84 -1.45
C GLN A 257 2.68 -20.59 -1.97
N MET A 258 3.19 -19.43 -1.60
CA MET A 258 2.75 -18.13 -2.09
C MET A 258 3.93 -17.42 -2.73
N TYR A 259 4.29 -17.84 -3.94
CA TYR A 259 5.45 -17.29 -4.62
C TYR A 259 5.27 -15.79 -4.85
N ARG A 260 6.28 -14.99 -4.52
CA ARG A 260 6.39 -13.58 -4.91
C ARG A 260 7.52 -13.43 -5.89
N VAL A 261 7.25 -12.80 -7.02
CA VAL A 261 8.27 -12.37 -7.98
C VAL A 261 8.30 -10.85 -7.94
N GLU A 262 9.43 -10.28 -7.53
CA GLU A 262 9.60 -8.85 -7.30
C GLU A 262 10.76 -8.31 -8.16
N ILE A 263 10.52 -7.21 -8.86
CA ILE A 263 11.57 -6.48 -9.55
C ILE A 263 12.49 -5.83 -8.51
N HIS A 264 13.77 -6.17 -8.56
CA HIS A 264 14.78 -5.62 -7.68
C HIS A 264 15.35 -4.33 -8.27
N GLU A 265 16.18 -4.42 -9.30
CA GLU A 265 16.61 -3.26 -10.09
C GLU A 265 15.63 -3.03 -11.25
N GLY A 266 15.14 -1.80 -11.39
CA GLY A 266 14.27 -1.40 -12.50
C GLY A 266 15.04 -1.01 -13.76
N GLY A 267 14.31 -0.69 -14.83
CA GLY A 267 14.86 -0.27 -16.11
C GLY A 267 14.24 -1.00 -17.30
N ALA A 268 14.93 -0.96 -18.44
CA ALA A 268 14.65 -1.85 -19.56
C ALA A 268 15.06 -3.29 -19.21
N ALA A 269 14.55 -4.29 -19.94
CA ALA A 269 14.80 -5.71 -19.66
C ALA A 269 16.29 -6.08 -19.57
N GLU A 270 17.16 -5.40 -20.33
CA GLU A 270 18.60 -5.65 -20.30
C GLU A 270 19.25 -5.31 -18.96
N ASP A 271 18.72 -4.31 -18.27
CA ASP A 271 19.24 -3.85 -16.99
C ASP A 271 18.48 -4.42 -15.81
N ALA A 272 17.17 -4.57 -15.97
CA ALA A 272 16.26 -4.94 -14.91
C ALA A 272 16.55 -6.35 -14.37
N THR A 273 16.42 -6.47 -13.06
CA THR A 273 16.57 -7.73 -12.33
C THR A 273 15.36 -8.02 -11.49
N PHE A 274 15.14 -9.29 -11.17
CA PHE A 274 14.08 -9.74 -10.27
C PHE A 274 14.63 -10.73 -9.25
N LYS A 275 13.99 -10.74 -8.09
CA LYS A 275 14.18 -11.68 -6.99
C LYS A 275 12.85 -12.36 -6.72
N TRP A 276 12.88 -13.49 -6.03
CA TRP A 276 11.65 -14.18 -5.70
C TRP A 276 11.71 -14.86 -4.35
N SER A 277 10.54 -15.12 -3.77
CA SER A 277 10.40 -15.84 -2.51
C SER A 277 9.24 -16.82 -2.57
N ARG A 278 9.35 -17.95 -1.89
CA ARG A 278 8.29 -18.96 -1.71
C ARG A 278 7.17 -18.49 -0.79
N GLU A 279 7.50 -17.66 0.20
CA GLU A 279 6.61 -17.21 1.28
C GLU A 279 6.22 -15.73 1.16
N ASN A 280 5.95 -15.22 -0.05
CA ASN A 280 5.63 -13.82 -0.31
C ASN A 280 6.70 -12.80 0.17
N GLY A 281 7.92 -13.28 0.41
CA GLY A 281 8.99 -12.52 1.08
C GLY A 281 8.61 -12.08 2.50
N SER A 282 7.80 -12.87 3.22
CA SER A 282 7.38 -12.58 4.59
C SER A 282 8.41 -12.99 5.65
N VAL A 283 9.37 -13.83 5.28
CA VAL A 283 10.44 -14.27 6.17
C VAL A 283 11.40 -13.10 6.44
N THR A 284 11.27 -12.54 7.65
CA THR A 284 12.00 -11.37 8.12
C THR A 284 12.64 -11.62 9.48
N PHE A 285 13.79 -10.99 9.71
CA PHE A 285 14.58 -11.14 10.95
C PHE A 285 14.94 -9.75 11.48
N PRO A 286 14.31 -9.27 12.58
CA PRO A 286 14.65 -7.99 13.16
C PRO A 286 16.13 -7.90 13.56
N VAL A 287 16.76 -6.77 13.26
CA VAL A 287 18.18 -6.51 13.50
C VAL A 287 18.34 -5.74 14.79
N ASP A 288 19.10 -6.30 15.74
CA ASP A 288 19.45 -5.67 17.00
C ASP A 288 20.73 -4.82 16.87
N GLY A 289 21.63 -5.20 15.96
CA GLY A 289 22.92 -4.53 15.80
C GLY A 289 23.65 -4.88 14.51
N LEU A 290 24.58 -4.00 14.12
CA LEU A 290 25.46 -4.16 12.96
C LEU A 290 26.91 -3.89 13.36
N ASP A 291 27.82 -4.81 13.02
CA ASP A 291 29.26 -4.67 13.16
C ASP A 291 29.98 -5.15 11.90
N GLY A 292 30.27 -4.20 10.99
CA GLY A 292 30.84 -4.48 9.68
C GLY A 292 29.94 -5.44 8.87
N THR A 293 30.41 -6.66 8.64
CA THR A 293 29.66 -7.71 7.93
C THR A 293 28.79 -8.58 8.83
N TRP A 294 28.90 -8.43 10.16
CA TRP A 294 28.09 -9.15 11.11
C TRP A 294 26.80 -8.40 11.43
N VAL A 295 25.70 -9.15 11.43
CA VAL A 295 24.36 -8.66 11.75
C VAL A 295 23.84 -9.45 12.94
N GLU A 296 23.59 -8.77 14.05
CA GLU A 296 22.96 -9.33 15.24
C GLU A 296 21.45 -9.29 15.09
N LEU A 297 20.78 -10.40 15.36
CA LEU A 297 19.36 -10.60 15.10
C LEU A 297 18.61 -10.88 16.40
N ALA A 298 17.39 -10.35 16.52
CA ALA A 298 16.52 -10.63 17.66
C ALA A 298 16.19 -12.13 17.77
N SER A 299 16.05 -12.79 16.61
CA SER A 299 15.84 -14.23 16.45
C SER A 299 16.40 -14.70 15.11
N LEU A 300 16.86 -15.96 15.04
CA LEU A 300 17.31 -16.62 13.79
C LEU A 300 16.20 -17.42 13.09
N GLY A 301 14.95 -17.29 13.56
CA GLY A 301 13.85 -18.16 13.18
C GLY A 301 13.66 -19.32 14.16
N SER A 302 12.46 -19.91 14.17
CA SER A 302 12.08 -20.94 15.16
C SER A 302 11.87 -22.34 14.53
N ASP A 303 11.97 -22.47 13.21
CA ASP A 303 11.72 -23.70 12.46
C ASP A 303 12.64 -23.78 11.23
N ASP A 304 13.06 -25.00 10.87
CA ASP A 304 14.06 -25.36 9.83
C ASP A 304 13.71 -24.87 8.41
N LYS A 305 12.49 -24.33 8.20
CA LYS A 305 12.01 -23.83 6.90
C LYS A 305 11.98 -22.31 6.81
N LEU A 306 11.79 -21.65 7.94
CA LEU A 306 11.69 -20.20 8.08
C LEU A 306 12.94 -19.61 8.75
N ASP A 307 13.95 -20.44 8.97
CA ASP A 307 15.26 -20.05 9.46
C ASP A 307 16.12 -19.41 8.36
N LEU A 308 17.28 -18.91 8.78
CA LEU A 308 18.26 -18.30 7.91
C LEU A 308 19.46 -19.23 7.76
N ASN A 309 19.75 -19.64 6.52
CA ASN A 309 20.79 -20.61 6.21
C ASN A 309 21.97 -20.00 5.45
N VAL A 310 23.14 -20.63 5.56
CA VAL A 310 24.30 -20.28 4.74
C VAL A 310 23.96 -20.45 3.26
N GLY A 311 24.21 -19.41 2.47
CA GLY A 311 23.90 -19.36 1.05
C GLY A 311 22.59 -18.63 0.71
N ASP A 312 21.75 -18.35 1.70
CA ASP A 312 20.53 -17.57 1.49
C ASP A 312 20.87 -16.13 1.07
N TRP A 313 20.02 -15.57 0.23
CA TRP A 313 20.08 -14.15 -0.13
C TRP A 313 19.19 -13.36 0.80
N VAL A 314 19.73 -12.25 1.29
CA VAL A 314 19.02 -11.32 2.16
C VAL A 314 19.13 -9.90 1.63
N GLU A 315 18.10 -9.14 1.95
CA GLU A 315 18.06 -7.70 1.79
C GLU A 315 18.02 -7.08 3.18
N LEU A 316 18.89 -6.12 3.47
CA LEU A 316 18.79 -5.31 4.68
C LEU A 316 17.84 -4.15 4.41
N VAL A 317 16.80 -4.07 5.24
CA VAL A 317 15.67 -3.17 5.07
C VAL A 317 15.48 -2.37 6.36
N ASP A 318 15.09 -1.12 6.23
CA ASP A 318 14.50 -0.34 7.31
C ASP A 318 13.36 0.54 6.78
N THR A 319 12.76 1.33 7.66
CA THR A 319 11.63 2.20 7.29
C THR A 319 12.03 3.24 6.24
N ALA A 320 13.25 3.79 6.31
CA ALA A 320 13.74 4.79 5.35
C ALA A 320 13.96 4.18 3.97
N TYR A 321 14.64 3.04 3.91
CA TYR A 321 14.82 2.25 2.70
C TYR A 321 13.48 1.96 2.01
N THR A 322 12.49 1.50 2.79
CA THR A 322 11.18 1.10 2.27
C THR A 322 10.40 2.30 1.71
N SER A 323 10.46 3.46 2.39
CA SER A 323 9.76 4.67 1.95
C SER A 323 10.44 5.38 0.78
N ARG A 324 11.75 5.19 0.59
CA ARG A 324 12.48 5.69 -0.59
C ARG A 324 12.23 4.82 -1.82
N GLY A 325 12.14 3.50 -1.66
CA GLY A 325 11.93 2.57 -2.78
C GLY A 325 13.13 2.50 -3.75
N GLU A 326 14.33 2.77 -3.23
CA GLU A 326 15.59 2.69 -3.97
C GLU A 326 16.28 1.36 -3.62
N PRO A 327 16.36 0.38 -4.54
CA PRO A 327 16.92 -0.93 -4.25
C PRO A 327 18.42 -0.84 -3.94
N LEU A 328 18.86 -1.52 -2.89
CA LEU A 328 20.26 -1.67 -2.49
C LEU A 328 20.74 -3.11 -2.76
N PRO A 329 22.05 -3.35 -2.88
CA PRO A 329 22.58 -4.68 -3.21
C PRO A 329 22.09 -5.79 -2.27
N LEU A 330 21.72 -6.93 -2.84
CA LEU A 330 21.45 -8.14 -2.05
C LEU A 330 22.75 -8.73 -1.52
N LEU A 331 22.69 -9.23 -0.29
CA LEU A 331 23.81 -9.84 0.40
C LEU A 331 23.55 -11.31 0.60
N ARG A 332 24.60 -12.13 0.54
CA ARG A 332 24.50 -13.57 0.79
C ARG A 332 24.96 -13.87 2.21
N VAL A 333 24.22 -14.72 2.92
CA VAL A 333 24.64 -15.25 4.21
C VAL A 333 25.82 -16.19 4.01
N GLU A 334 26.95 -15.89 4.63
CA GLU A 334 28.17 -16.71 4.55
C GLU A 334 28.38 -17.58 5.78
N GLU A 335 27.83 -17.17 6.91
CA GLU A 335 28.00 -17.83 8.19
C GLU A 335 26.82 -17.54 9.11
N VAL A 336 26.43 -18.54 9.91
CA VAL A 336 25.38 -18.43 10.92
C VAL A 336 25.97 -18.86 12.27
N ASP A 337 25.99 -17.93 13.23
CA ASP A 337 26.44 -18.14 14.60
C ASP A 337 25.20 -18.28 15.50
N LEU A 338 24.75 -19.53 15.70
CA LEU A 338 23.56 -19.83 16.49
C LEU A 338 23.70 -19.34 17.95
N PRO A 339 24.80 -19.60 18.68
CA PRO A 339 24.98 -19.08 20.04
C PRO A 339 24.97 -17.54 20.11
N GLY A 340 25.58 -16.88 19.12
CA GLY A 340 25.64 -15.42 19.04
C GLY A 340 24.38 -14.74 18.49
N ARG A 341 23.42 -15.50 17.94
CA ARG A 341 22.25 -14.99 17.20
C ARG A 341 22.62 -13.96 16.14
N ARG A 342 23.66 -14.26 15.37
CA ARG A 342 24.17 -13.35 14.35
C ARG A 342 24.54 -14.08 13.07
N VAL A 343 24.52 -13.35 11.97
CA VAL A 343 24.94 -13.85 10.66
C VAL A 343 26.03 -12.97 10.07
N ARG A 344 26.94 -13.60 9.32
CA ARG A 344 27.94 -12.87 8.55
C ARG A 344 27.50 -12.78 7.10
N LEU A 345 27.46 -11.57 6.57
CA LEU A 345 27.07 -11.29 5.19
C LEU A 345 28.29 -11.25 4.27
N SER A 346 28.06 -11.43 2.97
CA SER A 346 29.10 -11.43 1.93
C SER A 346 29.77 -10.07 1.70
N GLY A 347 29.24 -9.01 2.30
CA GLY A 347 29.73 -7.64 2.23
C GLY A 347 29.13 -6.81 3.34
N GLU A 348 29.73 -5.64 3.59
CA GLU A 348 29.18 -4.67 4.55
C GLU A 348 27.90 -4.05 3.95
N PRO A 349 26.81 -3.95 4.72
CA PRO A 349 25.60 -3.28 4.24
C PRO A 349 25.85 -1.80 3.92
N ASP A 350 25.04 -1.26 3.02
CA ASP A 350 25.13 0.15 2.63
C ASP A 350 25.00 1.06 3.88
N PRO A 351 25.82 2.12 4.01
CA PRO A 351 25.79 3.00 5.18
C PRO A 351 24.44 3.68 5.44
N SER A 352 23.59 3.81 4.41
CA SER A 352 22.30 4.50 4.50
C SER A 352 21.17 3.66 5.13
N VAL A 353 21.39 2.36 5.38
CA VAL A 353 20.37 1.45 5.91
C VAL A 353 20.87 0.72 7.15
N GLY A 354 19.96 0.41 8.08
CA GLY A 354 20.23 -0.56 9.14
C GLY A 354 20.95 -0.03 10.39
N ARG A 355 21.58 1.15 10.31
CA ARG A 355 22.40 1.72 11.41
C ARG A 355 21.61 2.55 12.43
N ARG A 356 20.31 2.75 12.19
CA ARG A 356 19.42 3.57 13.02
C ARG A 356 18.33 2.69 13.63
N PRO A 357 18.44 2.29 14.92
CA PRO A 357 17.48 1.38 15.54
C PRO A 357 16.04 1.90 15.52
N GLU A 358 15.85 3.21 15.58
CA GLU A 358 14.55 3.87 15.51
C GLU A 358 13.86 3.75 14.14
N LEU A 359 14.57 3.29 13.11
CA LEU A 359 14.00 2.97 11.80
C LEU A 359 13.61 1.49 11.66
N HIS A 360 13.75 0.71 12.74
CA HIS A 360 13.37 -0.70 12.84
C HIS A 360 13.95 -1.57 11.71
N PRO A 361 15.28 -1.74 11.68
CA PRO A 361 15.91 -2.51 10.63
C PRO A 361 15.65 -4.02 10.77
N PHE A 362 15.57 -4.70 9.64
CA PHE A 362 15.40 -6.16 9.56
C PHE A 362 16.04 -6.72 8.29
N LEU A 363 16.46 -7.99 8.34
CA LEU A 363 16.81 -8.76 7.15
C LEU A 363 15.56 -9.39 6.55
N ARG A 364 15.45 -9.38 5.23
CA ARG A 364 14.39 -10.04 4.47
C ARG A 364 14.97 -11.11 3.55
N ARG A 365 14.50 -12.36 3.67
CA ARG A 365 15.03 -13.51 2.93
C ARG A 365 14.45 -13.63 1.51
N TRP A 366 15.28 -14.08 0.58
CA TRP A 366 14.95 -14.34 -0.82
C TRP A 366 15.51 -15.69 -1.30
N ASP A 367 14.79 -16.34 -2.21
CA ASP A 367 14.98 -17.76 -2.54
C ASP A 367 15.72 -18.03 -3.86
N GLN A 368 16.05 -17.00 -4.64
CA GLN A 368 16.78 -17.21 -5.89
C GLN A 368 18.12 -17.91 -5.66
N ARG A 369 18.40 -18.94 -6.46
CA ARG A 369 19.67 -19.65 -6.43
C ARG A 369 20.45 -19.40 -7.71
N SER A 370 21.77 -19.29 -7.58
CA SER A 370 22.65 -19.37 -8.74
C SER A 370 22.55 -20.78 -9.33
N ALA A 371 22.51 -20.89 -10.65
CA ALA A 371 22.57 -22.19 -11.32
C ALA A 371 23.78 -23.00 -10.81
N SER A 372 23.53 -24.12 -10.13
CA SER A 372 24.59 -25.07 -9.81
C SER A 372 25.06 -25.75 -11.10
N ARG A 373 26.38 -25.74 -11.36
CA ARG A 373 26.98 -26.53 -12.44
C ARG A 373 26.95 -28.04 -12.16
N HIS A 374 26.57 -28.47 -10.96
CA HIS A 374 26.55 -29.88 -10.59
C HIS A 374 25.19 -30.50 -10.86
N GLY A 375 25.03 -31.00 -12.08
CA GLY A 375 23.85 -31.76 -12.49
C GLY A 375 23.76 -32.00 -14.00
N ALA A 376 24.58 -31.34 -14.83
CA ALA A 376 24.55 -31.58 -16.27
C ALA A 376 25.23 -32.90 -16.65
N GLY A 377 24.46 -34.00 -16.66
CA GLY A 377 24.79 -35.18 -17.45
C GLY A 377 24.97 -34.80 -18.94
N PRO A 378 25.77 -35.57 -19.70
CA PRO A 378 26.10 -35.21 -21.08
C PRO A 378 24.85 -35.34 -21.97
N GLY A 379 24.39 -34.22 -22.55
CA GLY A 379 23.26 -34.18 -23.50
C GLY A 379 22.13 -33.20 -23.19
N ARG A 380 22.20 -32.46 -22.07
CA ARG A 380 21.12 -31.52 -21.67
C ARG A 380 21.11 -30.26 -22.54
N THR A 381 19.95 -29.92 -23.10
CA THR A 381 19.63 -28.58 -23.60
C THR A 381 19.74 -27.59 -22.44
N LYS A 382 20.53 -26.54 -22.63
CA LYS A 382 20.76 -25.49 -21.63
C LYS A 382 19.49 -24.66 -21.43
N GLN A 383 18.56 -25.11 -20.59
CA GLN A 383 17.69 -24.15 -19.88
C GLN A 383 18.56 -23.51 -18.80
N SER A 384 19.30 -22.46 -19.16
CA SER A 384 20.16 -21.77 -18.21
C SER A 384 19.29 -21.07 -17.18
N ALA A 385 19.27 -21.58 -15.94
CA ALA A 385 18.91 -20.75 -14.80
C ALA A 385 19.77 -19.47 -14.87
N GLY A 386 19.11 -18.31 -14.83
CA GLY A 386 19.70 -17.01 -15.15
C GLY A 386 20.95 -16.71 -14.34
N LYS A 387 21.95 -16.08 -14.96
CA LYS A 387 23.15 -15.61 -14.25
C LYS A 387 22.74 -14.50 -13.28
N LEU A 388 23.11 -14.64 -12.00
CA LEU A 388 22.84 -13.60 -11.01
C LEU A 388 23.66 -12.33 -11.31
N ARG A 389 23.01 -11.17 -11.18
CA ARG A 389 23.59 -9.82 -11.16
C ARG A 389 23.27 -9.23 -9.78
N GLY A 390 24.28 -8.94 -8.97
CA GLY A 390 24.07 -8.39 -7.62
C GLY A 390 23.17 -9.24 -6.70
N GLY A 391 23.16 -10.56 -6.89
CA GLY A 391 22.29 -11.47 -6.12
C GLY A 391 20.85 -11.64 -6.65
N ALA A 392 20.47 -10.92 -7.71
CA ALA A 392 19.17 -11.02 -8.37
C ALA A 392 19.27 -11.65 -9.78
N LEU A 393 18.17 -12.18 -10.30
CA LEU A 393 18.09 -12.78 -11.64
C LEU A 393 17.82 -11.70 -12.69
N ARG A 394 18.44 -11.80 -13.87
CA ARG A 394 18.14 -10.86 -14.98
C ARG A 394 16.78 -11.17 -15.59
N ILE A 395 16.09 -10.13 -16.04
CA ILE A 395 14.86 -10.29 -16.82
C ILE A 395 15.24 -10.71 -18.25
N GLU A 396 14.60 -11.78 -18.73
CA GLU A 396 14.62 -12.17 -20.13
C GLU A 396 13.18 -12.15 -20.65
N GLU A 397 12.90 -11.24 -21.58
CA GLU A 397 11.56 -11.08 -22.16
C GLU A 397 11.30 -12.13 -23.23
N GLY A 398 10.03 -12.51 -23.41
CA GLY A 398 9.63 -13.41 -24.50
C GLY A 398 9.94 -14.89 -24.26
N GLY A 399 10.55 -15.24 -23.12
CA GLY A 399 10.86 -16.61 -22.71
C GLY A 399 10.21 -17.01 -21.38
N TRP A 400 10.00 -18.30 -21.19
CA TRP A 400 9.60 -18.85 -19.89
C TRP A 400 10.86 -19.11 -19.05
N LEU A 401 10.93 -18.46 -17.89
CA LEU A 401 12.01 -18.56 -16.93
C LEU A 401 11.59 -19.50 -15.79
N PRO A 402 12.36 -20.56 -15.50
CA PRO A 402 12.08 -21.44 -14.37
C PRO A 402 12.44 -20.77 -13.05
N LEU A 403 11.58 -20.92 -12.04
CA LEU A 403 11.91 -20.60 -10.65
C LEU A 403 12.40 -21.87 -9.93
N GLU A 404 11.47 -22.77 -9.60
CA GLU A 404 11.69 -24.08 -8.99
C GLU A 404 10.41 -24.94 -9.09
N ASP A 405 10.48 -26.23 -8.77
CA ASP A 405 9.32 -27.14 -8.61
C ASP A 405 8.28 -27.13 -9.75
N GLY A 406 8.75 -26.83 -10.96
CA GLY A 406 7.91 -26.72 -12.16
C GLY A 406 7.17 -25.39 -12.32
N VAL A 407 7.41 -24.40 -11.45
CA VAL A 407 6.89 -23.03 -11.59
C VAL A 407 7.75 -22.24 -12.58
N LEU A 408 7.10 -21.61 -13.56
CA LEU A 408 7.74 -20.74 -14.54
C LEU A 408 7.02 -19.40 -14.63
N VAL A 409 7.80 -18.37 -14.96
CA VAL A 409 7.30 -17.01 -15.22
C VAL A 409 7.69 -16.54 -16.61
N TYR A 410 6.91 -15.62 -17.15
CA TYR A 410 7.12 -15.02 -18.47
C TYR A 410 6.95 -13.52 -18.36
N PHE A 411 7.90 -12.76 -18.88
CA PHE A 411 7.83 -11.30 -18.98
C PHE A 411 7.53 -10.87 -20.41
N GLU A 412 6.57 -9.96 -20.56
CA GLU A 412 6.14 -9.46 -21.88
C GLU A 412 7.24 -8.60 -22.53
N PRO A 413 7.54 -8.79 -23.83
CA PRO A 413 8.50 -7.97 -24.55
C PRO A 413 8.18 -6.48 -24.63
N GLY A 414 9.22 -5.65 -24.58
CA GLY A 414 9.15 -4.21 -24.81
C GLY A 414 8.52 -3.44 -23.66
N ARG A 415 8.65 -3.94 -22.42
CA ARG A 415 8.12 -3.27 -21.23
C ARG A 415 9.22 -2.58 -20.43
N THR A 416 8.79 -1.75 -19.48
CA THR A 416 9.68 -1.10 -18.52
C THR A 416 9.33 -1.62 -17.13
N TYR A 417 10.36 -1.94 -16.36
CA TYR A 417 10.24 -2.53 -15.04
C TYR A 417 10.62 -1.49 -13.99
N ARG A 418 9.92 -1.49 -12.86
CA ARG A 418 10.21 -0.60 -11.74
C ARG A 418 10.54 -1.41 -10.50
N ALA A 419 11.54 -0.95 -9.75
CA ALA A 419 11.89 -1.55 -8.47
C ALA A 419 10.65 -1.64 -7.57
N GLY A 420 10.46 -2.78 -6.92
CA GLY A 420 9.33 -3.06 -6.04
C GLY A 420 8.03 -3.47 -6.74
N ASP A 421 7.92 -3.41 -8.08
CA ASP A 421 6.82 -4.05 -8.81
C ASP A 421 6.87 -5.56 -8.53
N PHE A 422 5.71 -6.16 -8.23
CA PHE A 422 5.67 -7.58 -7.92
C PHE A 422 4.39 -8.27 -8.38
N TRP A 423 4.45 -9.59 -8.44
CA TRP A 423 3.33 -10.50 -8.65
C TRP A 423 3.36 -11.59 -7.61
N THR A 424 2.19 -12.11 -7.26
CA THR A 424 2.07 -13.28 -6.40
C THR A 424 1.46 -14.46 -7.15
N VAL A 425 1.99 -15.66 -6.96
CA VAL A 425 1.61 -16.89 -7.65
C VAL A 425 1.35 -17.98 -6.60
N PRO A 426 0.09 -18.16 -6.15
CA PRO A 426 -0.23 -19.24 -5.23
C PRO A 426 -0.01 -20.59 -5.91
N ALA A 427 0.77 -21.47 -5.29
CA ALA A 427 0.99 -22.84 -5.74
C ALA A 427 0.33 -23.83 -4.76
N ARG A 428 -0.32 -24.87 -5.29
CA ARG A 428 -1.06 -25.84 -4.47
C ARG A 428 -0.64 -27.26 -4.79
N THR A 429 -0.13 -27.98 -3.78
CA THR A 429 0.23 -29.40 -3.91
C THR A 429 -0.99 -30.25 -4.25
N ALA A 430 -2.15 -29.94 -3.66
CA ALA A 430 -3.38 -30.70 -3.88
C ALA A 430 -3.87 -30.69 -5.34
N THR A 431 -3.68 -29.57 -6.05
CA THR A 431 -4.02 -29.45 -7.48
C THR A 431 -2.83 -29.79 -8.39
N GLY A 432 -1.62 -29.82 -7.84
CA GLY A 432 -0.38 -29.96 -8.60
C GLY A 432 -0.20 -28.83 -9.62
N ASN A 433 -0.66 -27.62 -9.32
CA ASN A 433 -0.61 -26.47 -10.23
C ASN A 433 -0.54 -25.13 -9.47
N VAL A 434 -0.29 -24.06 -10.22
CA VAL A 434 -0.41 -22.67 -9.76
C VAL A 434 -1.81 -22.12 -10.03
N GLU A 435 -2.29 -21.26 -9.13
CA GLU A 435 -3.50 -20.47 -9.30
C GLU A 435 -3.18 -19.19 -10.08
N TRP A 436 -3.26 -19.24 -11.41
CA TRP A 436 -3.03 -18.09 -12.29
C TRP A 436 -4.20 -17.86 -13.26
N PRO A 437 -4.56 -16.61 -13.59
CA PRO A 437 -5.61 -16.33 -14.58
C PRO A 437 -5.29 -16.92 -15.95
N THR A 438 -6.25 -17.59 -16.57
CA THR A 438 -6.11 -18.16 -17.92
C THR A 438 -7.26 -17.75 -18.83
N ASP A 439 -7.02 -17.75 -20.14
CA ASP A 439 -8.08 -17.64 -21.14
C ASP A 439 -8.93 -18.94 -21.23
N ALA A 440 -9.92 -18.94 -22.13
CA ALA A 440 -10.78 -20.10 -22.37
C ALA A 440 -10.01 -21.34 -22.87
N ALA A 441 -8.85 -21.15 -23.49
CA ALA A 441 -7.96 -22.21 -23.95
C ALA A 441 -6.92 -22.63 -22.88
N ARG A 442 -7.10 -22.20 -21.61
CA ARG A 442 -6.19 -22.47 -20.49
C ARG A 442 -4.77 -21.90 -20.68
N ARG A 443 -4.60 -20.90 -21.55
CA ARG A 443 -3.32 -20.19 -21.69
C ARG A 443 -3.20 -19.13 -20.60
N PRO A 444 -2.06 -19.03 -19.89
CA PRO A 444 -1.82 -18.00 -18.89
C PRO A 444 -2.00 -16.60 -19.47
N LEU A 445 -2.73 -15.74 -18.75
CA LEU A 445 -2.93 -14.34 -19.11
C LEU A 445 -1.81 -13.49 -18.53
N LEU A 446 -1.38 -12.48 -19.29
CA LEU A 446 -0.50 -11.42 -18.78
C LEU A 446 -1.25 -10.57 -17.74
N GLN A 447 -0.60 -10.31 -16.61
CA GLN A 447 -1.13 -9.51 -15.51
C GLN A 447 -0.21 -8.32 -15.23
N SER A 448 -0.81 -7.15 -14.94
CA SER A 448 -0.09 -6.01 -14.37
C SER A 448 0.51 -6.37 -13.01
N PRO A 449 1.58 -5.70 -12.56
CA PRO A 449 2.09 -5.90 -11.21
C PRO A 449 1.00 -5.57 -10.19
N MET A 450 0.96 -6.36 -9.12
CA MET A 450 0.19 -6.11 -7.89
C MET A 450 0.93 -5.13 -6.96
N GLY A 451 2.01 -4.54 -7.47
CA GLY A 451 2.94 -3.63 -6.81
C GLY A 451 2.30 -2.42 -6.13
N ILE A 452 3.18 -1.64 -5.49
CA ILE A 452 2.80 -0.38 -4.87
C ILE A 452 2.21 0.55 -5.94
N GLN A 453 0.91 0.84 -5.84
CA GLN A 453 0.27 1.82 -6.71
C GLN A 453 0.57 3.21 -6.18
N VAL A 454 1.17 4.03 -7.05
CA VAL A 454 1.57 5.40 -6.72
C VAL A 454 0.60 6.37 -7.41
N HIS A 455 0.03 7.24 -6.59
CA HIS A 455 -0.94 8.25 -6.97
C HIS A 455 -0.32 9.64 -6.81
N HIS A 456 -0.75 10.58 -7.64
CA HIS A 456 -0.08 11.88 -7.76
C HIS A 456 -1.09 13.03 -7.76
N ALA A 457 -0.76 14.14 -7.09
CA ALA A 457 -1.55 15.37 -7.16
C ALA A 457 -0.64 16.62 -7.21
N PRO A 458 -0.93 17.61 -8.07
CA PRO A 458 -0.18 18.85 -8.09
C PRO A 458 -0.56 19.69 -6.86
N LEU A 459 0.44 20.24 -6.15
CA LEU A 459 0.21 21.07 -4.96
C LEU A 459 0.45 22.54 -5.25
N ALA A 460 1.64 22.90 -5.77
CA ALA A 460 1.98 24.28 -6.04
C ALA A 460 3.01 24.41 -7.17
N TRP A 461 2.90 25.50 -7.93
CA TRP A 461 3.89 25.90 -8.93
C TRP A 461 4.83 26.94 -8.32
N VAL A 462 6.07 26.55 -8.01
CA VAL A 462 7.05 27.42 -7.33
C VAL A 462 7.80 28.22 -8.39
N LEU A 463 7.52 29.53 -8.43
CA LEU A 463 8.13 30.48 -9.38
C LEU A 463 9.35 31.22 -8.78
N GLY A 464 9.51 31.16 -7.47
CA GLY A 464 10.56 31.84 -6.71
C GLY A 464 10.24 31.85 -5.22
N GLU A 465 11.15 32.34 -4.39
CA GLU A 465 11.01 32.33 -2.92
C GLU A 465 9.73 33.04 -2.41
N GLY A 466 9.26 34.07 -3.11
CA GLY A 466 8.05 34.81 -2.73
C GLY A 466 6.78 34.40 -3.46
N SER A 467 6.84 33.43 -4.37
CA SER A 467 5.75 33.13 -5.30
C SER A 467 5.51 31.63 -5.43
N VAL A 468 4.56 31.13 -4.66
CA VAL A 468 4.12 29.73 -4.63
C VAL A 468 2.63 29.63 -5.03
N PRO A 469 2.27 29.85 -6.32
CA PRO A 469 0.91 29.64 -6.81
C PRO A 469 0.30 28.28 -6.42
N ASP A 470 -0.80 28.33 -5.67
CA ASP A 470 -1.54 27.14 -5.22
C ASP A 470 -2.29 26.48 -6.39
N LEU A 471 -2.08 25.17 -6.56
CA LEU A 471 -2.72 24.33 -7.58
C LEU A 471 -3.76 23.37 -7.00
N ARG A 472 -3.85 23.27 -5.67
CA ARG A 472 -4.76 22.34 -4.98
C ARG A 472 -6.22 22.63 -5.34
N MET A 473 -7.03 21.58 -5.26
CA MET A 473 -8.48 21.66 -5.43
C MET A 473 -9.18 21.51 -4.07
N THR A 474 -10.36 22.12 -3.93
CA THR A 474 -11.17 21.99 -2.71
C THR A 474 -12.59 21.58 -3.02
N PHE A 475 -13.22 20.83 -2.11
CA PHE A 475 -14.62 20.46 -2.18
C PHE A 475 -15.36 20.90 -0.90
N GLY A 476 -16.65 21.20 -1.04
CA GLY A 476 -17.53 21.51 0.07
C GLY A 476 -18.46 20.33 0.41
N PRO A 477 -19.13 20.35 1.57
CA PRO A 477 -20.21 19.42 1.85
C PRO A 477 -21.29 19.49 0.77
N LEU A 478 -21.79 18.34 0.31
CA LEU A 478 -22.93 18.27 -0.61
C LEU A 478 -24.27 18.45 0.12
N ALA A 479 -24.30 18.18 1.42
CA ALA A 479 -25.47 18.43 2.25
C ALA A 479 -25.68 19.95 2.42
N ALA A 480 -26.91 20.40 2.20
CA ALA A 480 -27.33 21.77 2.42
C ALA A 480 -28.30 21.82 3.62
N VAL A 481 -28.30 22.95 4.33
CA VAL A 481 -29.31 23.22 5.36
C VAL A 481 -30.67 23.31 4.67
N ILE A 482 -31.64 22.55 5.14
CA ILE A 482 -33.04 22.73 4.73
C ILE A 482 -33.46 24.10 5.27
N PRO A 483 -33.80 25.08 4.41
CA PRO A 483 -34.25 26.37 4.89
C PRO A 483 -35.51 26.19 5.74
N ALA A 484 -35.67 27.01 6.78
CA ALA A 484 -36.94 27.04 7.50
C ALA A 484 -38.05 27.39 6.51
N ALA A 485 -39.15 26.64 6.55
CA ALA A 485 -40.32 26.91 5.71
C ALA A 485 -40.74 28.36 5.91
N ASN A 486 -40.95 29.07 4.80
CA ASN A 486 -41.40 30.45 4.88
C ASN A 486 -42.87 30.51 5.38
N GLU A 487 -43.35 31.69 5.79
CA GLU A 487 -44.72 31.83 6.33
C GLU A 487 -45.80 31.36 5.33
N GLU A 488 -45.56 31.49 4.02
CA GLU A 488 -46.48 31.02 2.98
C GLU A 488 -46.50 29.49 2.87
N GLU A 489 -45.35 28.83 2.98
CA GLU A 489 -45.21 27.37 2.96
C GLU A 489 -45.84 26.75 4.21
N LEU A 490 -45.61 27.34 5.39
CA LEU A 490 -46.25 26.93 6.64
C LEU A 490 -47.77 27.14 6.59
N ALA A 491 -48.23 28.25 6.01
CA ALA A 491 -49.66 28.52 5.84
C ALA A 491 -50.30 27.55 4.83
N ALA A 492 -49.60 27.21 3.75
CA ALA A 492 -50.06 26.24 2.76
C ALA A 492 -50.13 24.82 3.34
N GLU A 493 -49.15 24.41 4.15
CA GLU A 493 -49.14 23.12 4.84
C GLU A 493 -50.28 23.04 5.88
N ALA A 494 -50.48 24.09 6.67
CA ALA A 494 -51.60 24.17 7.61
C ALA A 494 -52.97 24.15 6.92
N ALA A 495 -53.11 24.81 5.76
CA ALA A 495 -54.32 24.79 4.96
C ALA A 495 -54.58 23.39 4.37
N ALA A 496 -53.54 22.72 3.86
CA ALA A 496 -53.63 21.36 3.35
C ALA A 496 -53.99 20.35 4.46
N GLU A 497 -53.43 20.51 5.67
CA GLU A 497 -53.76 19.66 6.82
C GLU A 497 -55.20 19.91 7.31
N ALA A 498 -55.66 21.16 7.28
CA ALA A 498 -57.05 21.50 7.60
C ALA A 498 -58.03 20.92 6.56
N GLU A 499 -57.69 20.97 5.28
CA GLU A 499 -58.48 20.38 4.20
C GLU A 499 -58.53 18.85 4.31
N ALA A 500 -57.39 18.19 4.63
CA ALA A 500 -57.34 16.76 4.86
C ALA A 500 -58.21 16.35 6.05
N LYS A 501 -58.14 17.07 7.19
CA LYS A 501 -59.02 16.84 8.35
C LYS A 501 -60.48 17.08 8.04
N ALA A 502 -60.80 18.10 7.24
CA ALA A 502 -62.17 18.39 6.81
C ALA A 502 -62.72 17.29 5.90
N ALA A 503 -61.91 16.77 4.97
CA ALA A 503 -62.27 15.65 4.11
C ALA A 503 -62.50 14.35 4.91
N GLU A 504 -61.66 14.08 5.90
CA GLU A 504 -61.80 12.93 6.80
C GLU A 504 -63.07 13.04 7.67
N ALA A 505 -63.37 14.23 8.20
CA ALA A 505 -64.60 14.49 8.95
C ALA A 505 -65.86 14.36 8.09
N ALA A 506 -65.82 14.86 6.85
CA ALA A 506 -66.92 14.74 5.90
C ALA A 506 -67.19 13.28 5.49
N ALA A 507 -66.13 12.47 5.36
CA ALA A 507 -66.24 11.04 5.11
C ALA A 507 -66.83 10.28 6.31
N ALA A 508 -66.58 10.74 7.54
CA ALA A 508 -67.16 10.17 8.76
C ALA A 508 -68.66 10.49 8.93
N THR A 509 -69.15 11.60 8.35
CA THR A 509 -70.58 11.96 8.32
C THR A 509 -71.25 11.57 6.99
N GLY A 510 -71.32 10.27 6.71
CA GLY A 510 -72.16 9.74 5.62
C GLY A 510 -73.67 9.98 5.87
N PRO A 511 -74.52 9.97 4.81
CA PRO A 511 -75.92 10.39 4.89
C PRO A 511 -76.73 9.48 5.82
N GLY A 512 -77.36 10.10 6.83
CA GLY A 512 -78.23 9.43 7.79
C GLY A 512 -79.37 8.68 7.09
N VAL A 513 -79.52 7.41 7.48
CA VAL A 513 -80.68 6.57 7.19
C VAL A 513 -81.94 7.28 7.73
N PRO A 514 -83.00 7.50 6.92
CA PRO A 514 -84.23 8.08 7.44
C PRO A 514 -84.92 7.09 8.38
N PRO A 515 -85.53 7.56 9.49
CA PRO A 515 -86.17 6.68 10.47
C PRO A 515 -87.44 6.06 9.89
N THR A 516 -87.55 4.73 10.02
CA THR A 516 -88.74 3.93 9.78
C THR A 516 -89.84 4.33 10.76
N ALA A 517 -90.98 4.78 10.24
CA ALA A 517 -92.19 5.03 11.03
C ALA A 517 -92.75 3.68 11.53
N GLN A 518 -92.89 3.55 12.85
CA GLN A 518 -93.66 2.49 13.48
C GLN A 518 -95.14 2.87 13.51
N ASP A 519 -95.97 1.89 13.18
CA ASP A 519 -97.42 1.88 13.29
C ASP A 519 -97.88 2.15 14.73
N ASP A 520 -98.80 3.12 14.88
CA ASP A 520 -99.62 3.30 16.08
C ASP A 520 -101.04 2.83 15.74
N GLU A 521 -101.40 1.66 16.25
CA GLU A 521 -102.71 1.05 16.11
C GLU A 521 -103.61 1.47 17.29
N ALA A 522 -104.85 1.84 16.95
CA ALA A 522 -106.05 1.84 17.78
C ALA A 522 -106.24 2.93 18.85
N GLN A 523 -107.23 3.80 18.61
CA GLN A 523 -108.34 4.02 19.53
C GLN A 523 -109.50 4.77 18.84
N ARG A 524 -110.53 4.03 18.38
CA ARG A 524 -111.95 4.42 18.47
C ARG A 524 -112.81 3.16 18.55
N GLU A 525 -113.40 2.95 19.72
CA GLU A 525 -114.59 2.12 19.92
C GLU A 525 -115.81 2.78 19.26
N ASN A 526 -116.75 1.92 18.86
CA ASN A 526 -118.06 2.13 18.20
C ASN A 526 -118.09 2.25 16.67
#